data_AF-A0A851HET0-F1
#
_entry.id   AF-A0A851HET0-F1
#
_cell.length_a   1.000
_cell.length_b   1.000
_cell.length_c   1.000
_cell.angle_alpha   90.00
_cell.angle_beta   90.00
_cell.angle_gamma   90.00
#
_symmetry.space_group_name_H-M   'P 1'
#
loop_
_entity.id
_entity.type
_entity.pdbx_description
1 polymer ?
#
loop_
_entity_poly.entity_id
_entity_poly.type
_entity_poly.pdbx_seq_one_letter_code
_entity_poly.pdbx_strand_id
1 'polypeptide(L)'
;MMENLEFDETSQRHYSPVTGMWMDEWDNDPTVWQHPAAETPYGESLSAEYDQRYRQTETKTLVDVVMEQPAFRNATNEFRKYLEALVVSRQMQMTADRLMVVEDEQLRRLPMSQQYRVAQQLQRDTETVFNWMKTQGMEPIPQTSQCPVMFTQEQAAQVLNQY
;
A
#
# COMPACT_ATOMS: atom_id res chain seq x y z
N MET A 1 -23.23 25.13 -41.49
CA MET A 1 -22.47 25.65 -40.34
C MET A 1 -22.28 24.47 -39.41
N MET A 2 -21.10 23.84 -39.43
CA MET A 2 -20.76 22.79 -38.46
C MET A 2 -20.15 23.49 -37.25
N GLU A 3 -20.71 23.25 -36.08
CA GLU A 3 -20.09 23.64 -34.81
C GLU A 3 -18.81 22.80 -34.64
N ASN A 4 -17.67 23.47 -34.66
CA ASN A 4 -16.43 22.92 -34.16
C ASN A 4 -16.61 22.78 -32.65
N LEU A 5 -16.91 21.58 -32.18
CA LEU A 5 -16.70 21.22 -30.79
C LEU A 5 -15.19 21.32 -30.53
N GLU A 6 -14.81 22.39 -29.84
CA GLU A 6 -13.47 22.58 -29.28
C GLU A 6 -13.12 21.32 -28.48
N PHE A 7 -12.20 20.54 -29.03
CA PHE A 7 -11.57 19.44 -28.32
C PHE A 7 -10.73 20.10 -27.22
N ASP A 8 -11.19 19.95 -25.97
CA ASP A 8 -10.51 20.49 -24.81
C ASP A 8 -9.17 19.78 -24.59
N GLU A 9 -8.10 20.44 -25.03
CA GLU A 9 -6.70 20.01 -24.98
C GLU A 9 -6.09 20.05 -23.56
N THR A 10 -6.91 20.13 -22.50
CA THR A 10 -6.41 20.30 -21.12
C THR A 10 -6.55 19.09 -20.20
N SER A 11 -7.20 18.01 -20.65
CA SER A 11 -7.19 16.73 -19.91
C SER A 11 -6.15 15.83 -20.53
N GLN A 12 -4.90 15.90 -20.08
CA GLN A 12 -3.91 14.87 -20.40
C GLN A 12 -4.38 13.54 -19.81
N ARG A 13 -5.20 12.80 -20.57
CA ARG A 13 -5.64 11.45 -20.23
C ARG A 13 -4.46 10.53 -20.46
N HIS A 14 -3.69 10.25 -19.42
CA HIS A 14 -2.61 9.27 -19.50
C HIS A 14 -3.22 7.87 -19.36
N TYR A 15 -2.86 6.99 -20.28
CA TYR A 15 -3.33 5.61 -20.35
C TYR A 15 -2.19 4.69 -19.90
N SER A 16 -2.46 3.75 -18.99
CA SER A 16 -1.51 2.68 -18.67
C SER A 16 -1.69 1.52 -19.65
N PRO A 17 -0.69 1.22 -20.49
CA PRO A 17 -0.78 0.13 -21.45
C PRO A 17 -0.76 -1.28 -20.83
N VAL A 18 -0.31 -1.41 -19.57
CA VAL A 18 -0.20 -2.71 -18.89
C VAL A 18 -1.47 -3.07 -18.13
N THR A 19 -2.09 -2.11 -17.44
CA THR A 19 -3.38 -2.35 -16.78
C THR A 19 -4.55 -2.17 -17.75
N GLY A 20 -4.31 -1.54 -18.91
CA GLY A 20 -5.34 -1.23 -19.89
C GLY A 20 -6.32 -0.16 -19.43
N MET A 21 -5.89 0.69 -18.48
CA MET A 21 -6.75 1.64 -17.78
C MET A 21 -6.35 3.08 -18.08
N TRP A 22 -7.34 3.94 -18.20
CA TRP A 22 -7.15 5.39 -18.14
C TRP A 22 -6.86 5.85 -16.71
N MET A 23 -6.25 7.03 -16.55
CA MET A 23 -5.96 7.62 -15.23
C MET A 23 -7.17 7.61 -14.29
N ASP A 24 -8.35 8.05 -14.76
CA ASP A 24 -9.57 8.05 -13.93
C ASP A 24 -9.99 6.63 -13.50
N GLU A 25 -9.81 5.63 -14.36
CA GLU A 25 -10.11 4.23 -14.04
C GLU A 25 -9.10 3.68 -13.04
N TRP A 26 -7.81 3.98 -13.24
CA TRP A 26 -6.75 3.61 -12.33
C TRP A 26 -6.95 4.24 -10.96
N ASP A 27 -7.32 5.52 -10.87
CA ASP A 27 -7.50 6.23 -9.60
C ASP A 27 -8.64 5.65 -8.75
N ASN A 28 -9.62 5.02 -9.40
CA ASN A 28 -10.79 4.45 -8.74
C ASN A 28 -10.73 2.92 -8.59
N ASP A 29 -9.73 2.25 -9.17
CA ASP A 29 -9.60 0.79 -9.10
C ASP A 29 -8.83 0.36 -7.83
N PRO A 30 -9.48 -0.31 -6.86
CA PRO A 30 -8.84 -0.74 -5.62
C PRO A 30 -7.86 -1.92 -5.80
N THR A 31 -7.67 -2.41 -7.01
CA THR A 31 -6.87 -3.60 -7.33
C THR A 31 -5.58 -3.30 -8.08
N VAL A 32 -5.29 -2.04 -8.45
CA VAL A 32 -4.09 -1.68 -9.24
C VAL A 32 -2.77 -2.13 -8.61
N TRP A 33 -2.72 -2.23 -7.27
CA TRP A 33 -1.56 -2.72 -6.52
C TRP A 33 -1.20 -4.18 -6.81
N GLN A 34 -2.13 -4.96 -7.36
CA GLN A 34 -1.91 -6.34 -7.80
C GLN A 34 -0.97 -6.42 -9.02
N HIS A 35 -0.58 -5.28 -9.58
CA HIS A 35 0.40 -5.17 -10.66
C HIS A 35 1.61 -4.29 -10.27
N PRO A 36 2.46 -4.70 -9.31
CA PRO A 36 3.54 -3.85 -8.78
C PRO A 36 4.54 -3.32 -9.82
N ALA A 37 4.77 -4.09 -10.89
CA ALA A 37 5.72 -3.78 -11.95
C ALA A 37 5.07 -3.14 -13.19
N ALA A 38 3.73 -3.01 -13.21
CA ALA A 38 3.05 -2.31 -14.30
C ALA A 38 3.32 -0.81 -14.21
N GLU A 39 3.52 -0.17 -15.36
CA GLU A 39 3.59 1.29 -15.45
C GLU A 39 2.27 1.91 -14.97
N THR A 40 2.38 2.91 -14.11
CA THR A 40 1.23 3.71 -13.68
C THR A 40 0.92 4.78 -14.73
N PRO A 41 -0.30 5.35 -14.73
CA PRO A 41 -0.61 6.54 -15.51
C PRO A 41 0.25 7.77 -15.17
N TYR A 42 1.08 7.70 -14.13
CA TYR A 42 1.93 8.80 -13.65
C TYR A 42 3.41 8.65 -14.05
N GLY A 43 3.77 7.59 -14.79
CA GLY A 43 5.08 7.45 -15.44
C GLY A 43 5.81 6.17 -15.07
N GLU A 44 6.09 5.93 -13.78
CA GLU A 44 6.82 4.75 -13.32
C GLU A 44 5.90 3.65 -12.77
N SER A 45 6.47 2.48 -12.44
CA SER A 45 5.74 1.39 -11.78
C SER A 45 5.57 1.64 -10.27
N LEU A 46 4.57 1.02 -9.64
CA LEU A 46 4.36 1.14 -8.19
C LEU A 46 5.58 0.74 -7.36
N SER A 47 6.32 -0.29 -7.79
CA SER A 47 7.59 -0.69 -7.15
C SER A 47 8.68 0.37 -7.31
N ALA A 48 8.78 0.98 -8.49
CA ALA A 48 9.79 2.01 -8.74
C ALA A 48 9.46 3.32 -7.96
N GLU A 49 8.19 3.70 -7.90
CA GLU A 49 7.70 4.79 -7.05
C GLU A 49 8.01 4.57 -5.57
N TYR A 50 7.82 3.34 -5.05
CA TYR A 50 8.21 3.01 -3.67
C TYR A 50 9.72 3.22 -3.46
N ASP A 51 10.53 2.70 -4.39
CA ASP A 51 11.99 2.77 -4.30
C ASP A 51 12.48 4.22 -4.34
N GLN A 52 11.94 5.04 -5.24
CA GLN A 52 12.27 6.46 -5.37
C GLN A 52 11.90 7.24 -4.11
N ARG A 53 10.70 7.01 -3.55
CA ARG A 53 10.20 7.78 -2.42
C ARG A 53 10.82 7.38 -1.09
N TYR A 54 11.13 6.10 -0.90
CA TYR A 54 11.43 5.57 0.42
C TYR A 54 12.76 4.82 0.50
N ARG A 55 13.14 4.00 -0.50
CA ARG A 55 14.42 3.25 -0.42
C ARG A 55 15.65 4.11 -0.56
N GLN A 56 15.53 5.29 -1.17
CA GLN A 56 16.63 6.26 -1.25
C GLN A 56 16.79 7.08 0.05
N THR A 57 15.88 6.92 1.01
CA THR A 57 15.94 7.61 2.30
C THR A 57 16.68 6.77 3.32
N GLU A 58 17.37 7.40 4.28
CA GLU A 58 17.95 6.70 5.44
C GLU A 58 16.87 6.28 6.46
N THR A 59 15.59 6.57 6.18
CA THR A 59 14.47 6.37 7.09
C THR A 59 13.81 5.02 6.87
N LYS A 60 13.61 4.29 7.97
CA LYS A 60 12.89 3.02 7.94
C LYS A 60 11.39 3.24 7.69
N THR A 61 10.81 2.48 6.77
CA THR A 61 9.38 2.50 6.47
C THR A 61 8.60 1.58 7.39
N LEU A 62 7.29 1.79 7.50
CA LEU A 62 6.41 0.89 8.23
C LEU A 62 6.37 -0.52 7.60
N VAL A 63 6.55 -0.65 6.29
CA VAL A 63 6.70 -1.95 5.63
C VAL A 63 7.96 -2.66 6.13
N ASP A 64 9.08 -1.96 6.28
CA ASP A 64 10.31 -2.54 6.86
C ASP A 64 10.09 -2.95 8.31
N VAL A 65 9.32 -2.17 9.08
CA VAL A 65 8.93 -2.53 10.45
C VAL A 65 8.14 -3.84 10.48
N VAL A 66 7.20 -4.05 9.55
CA VAL A 66 6.49 -5.34 9.41
C VAL A 66 7.45 -6.47 9.10
N MET A 67 8.29 -6.30 8.07
CA MET A 67 9.19 -7.37 7.59
C MET A 67 10.23 -7.81 8.63
N GLU A 68 10.60 -6.93 9.55
CA GLU A 68 11.53 -7.26 10.64
C GLU A 68 10.88 -8.00 11.83
N GLN A 69 9.55 -8.09 11.89
CA GLN A 69 8.90 -8.82 12.98
C GLN A 69 9.18 -10.33 12.89
N PRO A 70 9.34 -11.04 14.03
CA PRO A 70 9.62 -12.48 14.03
C PRO A 70 8.63 -13.32 13.22
N ALA A 71 7.35 -12.93 13.22
CA ALA A 71 6.30 -13.63 12.48
C ALA A 71 6.41 -13.49 10.95
N PHE A 72 7.12 -12.46 10.47
CA PHE A 72 7.35 -12.17 9.05
C PHE A 72 8.79 -12.46 8.62
N ARG A 73 9.62 -13.03 9.50
CA ARG A 73 11.03 -13.34 9.21
C ARG A 73 11.22 -14.21 7.96
N ASN A 74 10.26 -15.08 7.68
CA ASN A 74 10.28 -15.96 6.51
C ASN A 74 9.41 -15.44 5.35
N ALA A 75 8.87 -14.21 5.44
CA ALA A 75 8.07 -13.64 4.37
C ALA A 75 8.88 -13.53 3.08
N THR A 76 8.23 -13.78 1.94
CA THR A 76 8.90 -13.72 0.65
C THR A 76 9.15 -12.28 0.22
N ASN A 77 10.16 -12.08 -0.63
CA ASN A 77 10.40 -10.77 -1.24
C ASN A 77 9.20 -10.31 -2.09
N GLU A 78 8.45 -11.25 -2.67
CA GLU A 78 7.21 -10.95 -3.39
C GLU A 78 6.14 -10.39 -2.47
N PHE A 79 5.97 -10.96 -1.26
CA PHE A 79 5.04 -10.42 -0.27
C PHE A 79 5.37 -8.98 0.09
N ARG A 80 6.66 -8.69 0.36
CA ARG A 80 7.12 -7.30 0.58
C ARG A 80 6.75 -6.42 -0.61
N LYS A 81 7.06 -6.84 -1.84
CA LYS A 81 6.81 -6.06 -3.06
C LYS A 81 5.33 -5.71 -3.26
N TYR A 82 4.42 -6.65 -3.00
CA TYR A 82 2.98 -6.38 -3.09
C TYR A 82 2.49 -5.45 -1.97
N LEU A 83 3.05 -5.57 -0.76
CA LEU A 83 2.74 -4.65 0.33
C LEU A 83 3.22 -3.23 0.03
N GLU A 84 4.44 -3.07 -0.48
CA GLU A 84 4.97 -1.79 -0.98
C GLU A 84 4.06 -1.17 -2.05
N ALA A 85 3.61 -1.98 -3.03
CA ALA A 85 2.71 -1.53 -4.08
C ALA A 85 1.33 -1.12 -3.57
N LEU A 86 0.76 -1.86 -2.61
CA LEU A 86 -0.52 -1.49 -1.98
C LEU A 86 -0.40 -0.14 -1.27
N VAL A 87 0.66 0.07 -0.48
CA VAL A 87 0.89 1.33 0.22
C VAL A 87 1.00 2.50 -0.76
N VAL A 88 1.79 2.36 -1.83
CA VAL A 88 1.97 3.43 -2.82
C VAL A 88 0.69 3.71 -3.59
N SER A 89 -0.01 2.68 -4.07
CA SER A 89 -1.27 2.86 -4.81
C SER A 89 -2.28 3.68 -4.00
N ARG A 90 -2.46 3.36 -2.71
CA ARG A 90 -3.38 4.08 -1.84
C ARG A 90 -2.97 5.51 -1.55
N GLN A 91 -1.67 5.80 -1.48
CA GLN A 91 -1.17 7.17 -1.36
C GLN A 91 -1.45 7.97 -2.63
N MET A 92 -1.20 7.39 -3.80
CA MET A 92 -1.41 8.04 -5.10
C MET A 92 -2.90 8.27 -5.38
N GLN A 93 -3.74 7.24 -5.18
CA GLN A 93 -5.20 7.29 -5.36
C GLN A 93 -5.92 8.08 -4.25
N MET A 94 -5.22 8.50 -3.20
CA MET A 94 -5.78 9.18 -2.02
C MET A 94 -6.99 8.49 -1.39
N THR A 95 -6.98 7.16 -1.36
CA THR A 95 -8.06 6.32 -0.81
C THR A 95 -8.40 6.66 0.65
N ALA A 96 -9.66 6.44 1.05
CA ALA A 96 -10.13 6.74 2.41
C ALA A 96 -9.41 5.92 3.50
N ASP A 97 -8.91 4.73 3.13
CA ASP A 97 -8.17 3.78 3.96
C ASP A 97 -6.66 3.83 3.71
N ARG A 98 -6.13 4.96 3.22
CA ARG A 98 -4.69 5.18 3.12
C ARG A 98 -4.01 5.22 4.50
N LEU A 99 -2.77 4.73 4.56
CA LEU A 99 -1.91 4.94 5.73
C LEU A 99 -1.67 6.42 5.95
N MET A 100 -1.89 6.91 7.18
CA MET A 100 -1.67 8.34 7.49
C MET A 100 -0.19 8.72 7.42
N VAL A 101 0.71 7.78 7.72
CA VAL A 101 2.16 7.93 7.65
C VAL A 101 2.78 6.63 7.14
N VAL A 102 3.91 6.74 6.43
CA VAL A 102 4.64 5.60 5.86
C VAL A 102 6.00 5.39 6.54
N GLU A 103 6.57 6.44 7.14
CA GLU A 103 7.86 6.37 7.83
C GLU A 103 7.68 6.08 9.33
N ASP A 104 8.53 5.21 9.89
CA ASP A 104 8.50 4.83 11.32
C ASP A 104 8.81 6.02 12.25
N GLU A 105 9.74 6.89 11.87
CA GLU A 105 10.06 8.07 12.68
C GLU A 105 8.85 9.02 12.81
N GLN A 106 8.09 9.19 11.72
CA GLN A 106 6.88 10.01 11.72
C GLN A 106 5.80 9.38 12.61
N LEU A 107 5.61 8.05 12.53
CA LEU A 107 4.68 7.32 13.39
C LEU A 107 4.95 7.59 14.87
N ARG A 108 6.22 7.51 15.30
CA ARG A 108 6.60 7.70 16.72
C ARG A 108 6.30 9.09 17.26
N ARG A 109 6.14 10.09 16.40
CA ARG A 109 5.80 11.48 16.77
C ARG A 109 4.29 11.71 16.91
N LEU A 110 3.45 10.77 16.47
CA LEU A 110 2.00 10.89 16.56
C LEU A 110 1.48 10.59 17.98
N PRO A 111 0.31 11.13 18.37
CA PRO A 111 -0.39 10.67 19.57
C PRO A 111 -0.69 9.16 19.51
N MET A 112 -0.69 8.48 20.67
CA MET A 112 -0.92 7.03 20.75
C MET A 112 -2.20 6.56 20.05
N SER A 113 -3.29 7.33 20.15
CA SER A 113 -4.55 7.04 19.46
C SER A 113 -4.41 7.04 17.94
N GLN A 114 -3.55 7.88 17.38
CA GLN A 114 -3.26 7.92 15.95
C GLN A 114 -2.27 6.82 15.56
N GLN A 115 -1.25 6.55 16.37
CA GLN A 115 -0.34 5.42 16.14
C GLN A 115 -1.12 4.10 16.03
N TYR A 116 -2.11 3.92 16.92
CA TYR A 116 -2.98 2.76 16.89
C TYR A 116 -3.83 2.65 15.60
N ARG A 117 -4.35 3.77 15.09
CA ARG A 117 -5.09 3.78 13.82
C ARG A 117 -4.18 3.39 12.64
N VAL A 118 -2.95 3.91 12.61
CA VAL A 118 -1.97 3.53 11.57
C VAL A 118 -1.65 2.04 11.65
N ALA A 119 -1.41 1.53 12.86
CA ALA A 119 -1.18 0.11 13.13
C ALA A 119 -2.34 -0.78 12.64
N GLN A 120 -3.58 -0.39 12.93
CA GLN A 120 -4.76 -1.11 12.45
C GLN A 120 -4.86 -1.12 10.92
N GLN A 121 -4.58 0.03 10.29
CA GLN A 121 -4.62 0.10 8.84
C GLN A 121 -3.51 -0.75 8.22
N LEU A 122 -2.29 -0.69 8.75
CA LEU A 122 -1.19 -1.53 8.30
C LEU A 122 -1.51 -3.02 8.47
N GLN A 123 -2.19 -3.43 9.55
CA GLN A 123 -2.68 -4.81 9.71
C GLN A 123 -3.64 -5.22 8.60
N ARG A 124 -4.60 -4.37 8.26
CA ARG A 124 -5.54 -4.65 7.16
C ARG A 124 -4.84 -4.74 5.81
N ASP A 125 -3.83 -3.91 5.58
CA ASP A 125 -3.08 -3.86 4.33
C ASP A 125 -2.27 -5.14 4.16
N THR A 126 -1.54 -5.53 5.21
CA THR A 126 -0.79 -6.78 5.28
C THR A 126 -1.71 -8.00 5.09
N GLU A 127 -2.88 -8.02 5.74
CA GLU A 127 -3.90 -9.08 5.56
C GLU A 127 -4.46 -9.11 4.15
N THR A 128 -4.73 -7.96 3.55
CA THR A 128 -5.25 -7.83 2.17
C THR A 128 -4.29 -8.46 1.19
N VAL A 129 -3.01 -8.09 1.26
CA VAL A 129 -1.97 -8.65 0.40
C VAL A 129 -1.78 -10.14 0.65
N PHE A 130 -1.72 -10.55 1.93
CA PHE A 130 -1.50 -11.94 2.30
C PHE A 130 -2.60 -12.83 1.72
N ASN A 131 -3.87 -12.47 1.99
CA ASN A 131 -5.01 -13.26 1.57
C ASN A 131 -5.11 -13.30 0.04
N TRP A 132 -4.93 -12.16 -0.63
CA TRP A 132 -4.92 -12.13 -2.09
C TRP A 132 -3.83 -13.03 -2.69
N MET A 133 -2.58 -12.94 -2.20
CA MET A 133 -1.50 -13.82 -2.67
C MET A 133 -1.85 -15.30 -2.51
N LYS A 134 -2.47 -15.68 -1.39
CA LYS A 134 -2.99 -17.05 -1.19
C LYS A 134 -4.05 -17.42 -2.22
N THR A 135 -4.96 -16.51 -2.59
CA THR A 135 -5.96 -16.77 -3.67
C THR A 135 -5.32 -16.97 -5.04
N GLN A 136 -4.14 -16.39 -5.27
CA GLN A 136 -3.36 -16.56 -6.50
C GLN A 136 -2.49 -17.84 -6.48
N GLY A 137 -2.58 -18.67 -5.43
CA GLY A 137 -1.75 -19.86 -5.27
C GLY A 137 -0.31 -19.56 -4.85
N MET A 138 0.00 -18.34 -4.44
CA MET A 138 1.32 -17.96 -3.92
C MET A 138 1.44 -18.28 -2.42
N GLU A 139 2.67 -18.37 -1.94
CA GLU A 139 2.99 -18.51 -0.51
C GLU A 139 3.67 -17.24 0.01
N PRO A 140 2.91 -16.23 0.48
CA PRO A 140 3.49 -14.98 1.00
C PRO A 140 4.42 -15.20 2.19
N ILE A 141 4.08 -16.16 3.07
CA ILE A 141 4.94 -16.65 4.14
C ILE A 141 4.89 -18.18 4.08
N PRO A 142 6.03 -18.88 3.90
CA PRO A 142 6.07 -20.33 3.79
C PRO A 142 5.47 -21.01 5.02
N GLN A 143 4.71 -22.09 4.79
CA GLN A 143 4.08 -22.90 5.84
C GLN A 143 3.06 -22.15 6.72
N THR A 144 2.69 -20.93 6.34
CA THR A 144 1.72 -20.10 7.06
C THR A 144 0.39 -20.10 6.32
N SER A 145 -0.67 -20.47 7.02
CA SER A 145 -2.04 -20.54 6.46
C SER A 145 -2.84 -19.26 6.67
N GLN A 146 -2.48 -18.43 7.64
CA GLN A 146 -3.19 -17.20 8.01
C GLN A 146 -2.19 -16.07 8.22
N CYS A 147 -2.58 -14.85 7.84
CA CYS A 147 -1.73 -13.68 8.05
C CYS A 147 -1.42 -13.55 9.56
N PRO A 148 -0.14 -13.45 9.95
CA PRO A 148 0.19 -13.19 11.34
C PRO A 148 -0.39 -11.86 11.82
N VAL A 149 -0.78 -11.84 13.08
CA VAL A 149 -1.27 -10.65 13.76
C VAL A 149 -0.06 -9.83 14.23
N MET A 150 0.07 -8.59 13.75
CA MET A 150 1.15 -7.67 14.16
C MET A 150 0.87 -7.01 15.50
N PHE A 151 -0.40 -6.86 15.88
CA PHE A 151 -0.82 -6.21 17.12
C PHE A 151 -1.81 -7.09 17.86
N THR A 152 -1.51 -7.49 19.10
CA THR A 152 -2.48 -8.24 19.89
C THR A 152 -3.63 -7.33 20.34
N GLN A 153 -4.85 -7.86 20.42
CA GLN A 153 -6.02 -7.13 20.95
C GLN A 153 -5.79 -6.61 22.38
N GLU A 154 -4.91 -7.25 23.16
CA GLU A 154 -4.56 -6.81 24.51
C GLU A 154 -3.74 -5.52 24.52
N GLN A 155 -2.84 -5.31 23.55
CA GLN A 155 -2.09 -4.06 23.39
C GLN A 155 -3.01 -2.92 22.93
N ALA A 156 -4.01 -3.23 22.11
CA ALA A 156 -5.07 -2.30 21.72
C ALA A 156 -5.95 -1.87 22.90
N ALA A 157 -6.34 -2.84 23.74
CA ALA A 157 -7.25 -2.62 24.86
C ALA A 157 -6.61 -1.82 26.01
N GLN A 158 -5.30 -1.96 26.24
CA GLN A 158 -4.60 -1.21 27.29
C GLN A 158 -4.52 0.30 27.00
N VAL A 159 -4.48 0.71 25.73
CA VAL A 159 -4.43 2.12 25.34
C VAL A 159 -5.80 2.80 25.43
N LEU A 160 -6.89 2.04 25.26
CA LEU A 160 -8.26 2.57 25.29
C LEU A 160 -8.90 2.58 26.68
N ASN A 161 -8.37 1.83 27.64
CA ASN A 161 -8.83 1.82 29.04
C ASN A 161 -8.12 2.84 29.94
N GLN A 162 -7.27 3.72 29.39
CA GLN A 162 -6.59 4.79 30.13
C GLN A 162 -7.21 6.19 29.91
N TYR A 163 -8.38 6.27 29.26
CA TYR A 163 -9.15 7.51 29.09
C TYR A 163 -10.62 7.32 29.45
#